data_AF-A0A3D3XIS0-F1
#
_entry.id   AF-A0A3D3XIS0-F1
#
_cell.length_a   1.000
_cell.length_b   1.000
_cell.length_c   1.000
_cell.angle_alpha   90.00
_cell.angle_beta   90.00
_cell.angle_gamma   90.00
#
_symmetry.space_group_name_H-M   'P 1'
#
loop_
_entity.id
_entity.type
_entity.pdbx_description
1 polymer ?
#
loop_
_entity_poly.entity_id
_entity_poly.type
_entity_poly.pdbx_seq_one_letter_code
_entity_poly.pdbx_strand_id
1 'polypeptide(L)' 'SLQAGQDSGGDRRGRQSAALLVVRAHAGYAGMNDRYIDLRVEDHQTPIMELARLLEIHKLFYKKAHENKPERLFQKPD' A
#
# COMPACT_ATOMS: atom_id res chain seq x y z
N SER A 1 11.55 0.62 -4.70
CA SER A 1 10.33 1.24 -4.13
C SER A 1 9.72 2.19 -5.15
N LEU A 2 8.47 2.64 -4.97
CA LEU A 2 7.82 3.57 -5.90
C LEU A 2 8.59 4.91 -6.00
N GLN A 3 9.06 5.43 -4.86
CA GLN A 3 9.89 6.63 -4.79
C GLN A 3 11.19 6.49 -5.59
N ALA A 4 11.92 5.38 -5.43
CA ALA A 4 13.17 5.16 -6.18
C ALA A 4 12.94 5.12 -7.70
N GLY A 5 11.80 4.57 -8.16
CA GLY A 5 11.44 4.58 -9.59
C GLY A 5 11.15 5.99 -10.10
N GLN A 6 10.48 6.82 -9.29
CA GLN A 6 10.26 8.23 -9.59
C GLN A 6 11.59 9.01 -9.66
N ASP A 7 12.50 8.76 -8.72
CA ASP A 7 13.81 9.41 -8.65
C ASP A 7 14.74 8.98 -9.81
N SER A 8 14.52 7.79 -10.37
CA SER A 8 15.24 7.28 -11.55
C SER A 8 14.71 7.83 -12.89
N GLY A 9 13.87 8.86 -12.85
CA GLY A 9 13.32 9.54 -14.03
C GLY A 9 11.80 9.46 -14.16
N GLY A 10 11.16 8.50 -13.47
CA GLY A 10 9.70 8.35 -13.44
C GLY A 10 9.05 8.16 -14.81
N ASP A 11 7.73 8.31 -14.87
CA ASP A 11 7.00 8.34 -16.13
C ASP A 11 7.24 9.70 -16.83
N ARG A 12 7.54 9.66 -18.13
CA ARG A 12 7.83 10.86 -18.94
C ARG A 12 6.65 11.86 -18.96
N ARG A 13 5.42 11.41 -18.73
CA ARG A 13 4.23 12.28 -18.65
C ARG A 13 4.14 13.06 -17.34
N GLY A 14 4.96 12.73 -16.35
CA GLY A 14 4.96 13.33 -15.02
C GLY A 14 4.33 12.43 -13.95
N ARG A 15 3.91 13.04 -12.84
CA ARG A 15 3.27 12.36 -11.70
C ARG A 15 1.95 13.06 -11.38
N GLN A 16 0.85 12.31 -11.35
CA GLN A 16 -0.46 12.82 -10.93
C GLN A 16 -1.17 11.86 -9.96
N SER A 17 -0.94 10.56 -10.11
CA SER A 17 -1.56 9.54 -9.26
C SER A 17 -0.56 8.55 -8.68
N ALA A 18 -0.97 7.86 -7.62
CA ALA A 18 -0.24 6.75 -7.02
C ALA A 18 -1.23 5.84 -6.25
N ALA A 19 -0.95 4.54 -6.20
CA ALA A 19 -1.78 3.59 -5.45
C ALA A 19 -0.93 2.55 -4.74
N LEU A 20 -1.46 2.03 -3.63
CA LEU A 20 -0.91 0.91 -2.87
C LEU A 20 -2.03 -0.12 -2.64
N LEU A 21 -1.85 -1.30 -3.21
CA LEU A 21 -2.69 -2.47 -2.94
C LEU A 21 -1.83 -3.54 -2.26
N VAL A 22 -2.26 -3.95 -1.06
CA VAL A 22 -1.72 -5.12 -0.36
C VAL A 22 -2.87 -6.07 -0.11
N VAL A 23 -2.71 -7.32 -0.55
CA VAL A 23 -3.70 -8.38 -0.36
C VAL A 23 -3.21 -9.41 0.65
N ARG A 24 -4.14 -9.91 1.45
CA ARG A 24 -3.95 -11.01 2.40
C ARG A 24 -5.30 -11.69 2.56
N ALA A 25 -5.31 -13.02 2.56
CA ALA A 25 -6.55 -13.78 2.72
C ALA A 25 -7.35 -13.31 3.94
N HIS A 26 -8.62 -13.01 3.75
CA HIS A 26 -9.56 -12.58 4.81
C HIS A 26 -9.08 -11.37 5.63
N ALA A 27 -8.28 -10.48 5.02
CA ALA A 27 -7.66 -9.34 5.71
C ALA A 27 -8.38 -8.01 5.52
N GLY A 28 -9.40 -7.99 4.68
CA GLY A 28 -10.27 -6.85 4.49
C GLY A 28 -11.08 -6.51 5.72
N TYR A 29 -11.87 -5.44 5.61
CA TYR A 29 -12.78 -5.04 6.67
C TYR A 29 -13.68 -6.20 7.09
N ALA A 30 -13.69 -6.49 8.40
CA ALA A 30 -14.40 -7.63 9.00
C ALA A 30 -14.12 -9.00 8.35
N GLY A 31 -12.98 -9.18 7.65
CA GLY A 31 -12.64 -10.41 6.95
C GLY A 31 -13.46 -10.68 5.68
N MET A 32 -14.20 -9.69 5.19
CA MET A 32 -15.17 -9.85 4.09
C MET A 32 -14.53 -9.83 2.69
N ASN A 33 -13.22 -9.54 2.61
CA ASN A 33 -12.43 -9.63 1.37
C ASN A 33 -10.94 -9.74 1.71
N ASP A 34 -10.09 -9.75 0.67
CA ASP A 34 -8.64 -9.93 0.81
C ASP A 34 -7.85 -8.61 0.78
N ARG A 35 -8.51 -7.45 0.70
CA ARG A 35 -7.83 -6.15 0.57
C ARG A 35 -7.39 -5.64 1.93
N TYR A 36 -6.17 -5.96 2.32
CA TYR A 36 -5.57 -5.50 3.57
C TYR A 36 -5.24 -4.01 3.55
N ILE A 37 -4.71 -3.51 2.44
CA ILE A 37 -4.48 -2.08 2.19
C ILE A 37 -4.92 -1.79 0.76
N ASP A 38 -5.78 -0.80 0.57
CA ASP A 38 -6.15 -0.25 -0.74
C ASP A 38 -6.20 1.28 -0.59
N LEU A 39 -5.08 1.93 -0.88
CA LEU A 39 -4.92 3.38 -0.79
C LEU A 39 -4.65 3.95 -2.17
N ARG A 40 -5.32 5.06 -2.49
CA ARG A 40 -5.26 5.70 -3.79
C ARG A 40 -5.16 7.20 -3.64
N VAL A 41 -4.30 7.78 -4.46
CA VAL A 41 -4.17 9.20 -4.69
C VAL A 41 -4.40 9.38 -6.18
N GLU A 42 -5.53 9.96 -6.56
CA GLU A 42 -5.93 10.05 -7.98
C GLU A 42 -5.43 11.34 -8.64
N ASP A 43 -5.33 12.44 -7.90
CA ASP A 43 -4.79 13.71 -8.39
C ASP A 43 -4.05 14.46 -7.27
N HIS A 44 -2.73 14.54 -7.37
CA HIS A 44 -1.88 15.30 -6.45
C HIS A 44 -0.55 15.67 -7.11
N GLN A 45 0.02 16.83 -6.76
CA GLN A 45 1.33 17.27 -7.27
C GLN A 45 2.49 16.36 -6.82
N THR A 46 2.34 15.71 -5.66
CA THR A 46 3.30 14.79 -5.05
C THR A 46 2.59 13.50 -4.61
N PRO A 47 2.09 12.67 -5.55
CA PRO A 47 1.15 11.61 -5.21
C PRO A 47 1.79 10.49 -4.39
N ILE A 48 3.08 10.21 -4.58
CA ILE A 48 3.83 9.21 -3.80
C ILE A 48 4.00 9.65 -2.35
N MET A 49 4.32 10.94 -2.13
CA MET A 49 4.42 11.50 -0.78
C MET A 49 3.08 11.47 -0.06
N GLU A 50 2.01 11.83 -0.78
CA GLU A 50 0.66 11.80 -0.23
C GLU A 50 0.20 10.36 0.08
N LEU A 51 0.53 9.40 -0.79
CA LEU A 51 0.28 7.98 -0.54
C LEU A 51 1.03 7.48 0.71
N ALA A 52 2.26 7.96 0.95
CA ALA A 52 3.00 7.65 2.17
C ALA A 52 2.32 8.25 3.42
N ARG A 53 1.84 9.49 3.35
CA ARG A 53 1.06 10.12 4.43
C ARG A 53 -0.22 9.32 4.75
N LEU A 54 -0.96 8.91 3.71
CA LEU A 54 -2.15 8.06 3.86
C LEU A 54 -1.81 6.71 4.48
N LEU A 55 -0.67 6.11 4.13
CA LEU A 55 -0.21 4.86 4.73
C LEU A 55 0.07 5.01 6.23
N GLU A 56 0.69 6.11 6.67
CA GLU A 56 0.90 6.37 8.08
C GLU A 56 -0.42 6.57 8.84
N ILE A 57 -1.38 7.29 8.26
CA ILE A 57 -2.74 7.42 8.81
C ILE A 57 -3.42 6.06 8.91
N HIS A 58 -3.34 5.24 7.86
CA HIS A 58 -3.89 3.89 7.85
C HIS A 58 -3.28 3.03 8.97
N LYS A 59 -1.97 3.09 9.19
CA LYS A 59 -1.30 2.37 10.30
C LYS A 59 -1.80 2.84 11.67
N LEU A 60 -2.08 4.12 11.84
CA LEU A 60 -2.63 4.66 13.09
C LEU A 60 -4.05 4.14 13.35
N PHE A 61 -4.94 4.22 12.35
CA PHE A 61 -6.33 3.74 12.47
C PHE A 61 -6.41 2.21 12.65
N TYR A 62 -5.56 1.46 11.98
CA TYR A 62 -5.59 -0.01 11.97
C TYR A 62 -4.43 -0.64 12.75
N LYS A 63 -3.91 0.04 13.79
CA LYS A 63 -2.69 -0.36 14.52
C LYS A 63 -2.61 -1.84 14.85
N LYS A 64 -3.67 -2.42 15.43
CA LYS A 64 -3.73 -3.86 15.79
C LYS A 64 -3.51 -4.79 14.57
N ALA A 65 -4.06 -4.42 13.41
CA ALA A 65 -3.91 -5.19 12.20
C ALA A 65 -2.48 -5.12 11.60
N HIS A 66 -1.69 -4.10 11.97
CA HIS A 66 -0.27 -3.96 11.61
C HIS A 66 0.69 -4.56 12.66
N GLU A 67 0.27 -4.67 13.91
CA GLU A 67 1.01 -5.38 14.97
C GLU A 67 1.03 -6.90 14.71
N ASN A 68 -0.09 -7.46 14.23
CA ASN A 68 -0.21 -8.87 13.86
C ASN A 68 0.43 -9.13 12.49
N LYS A 69 1.74 -9.38 12.49
CA LYS A 69 2.44 -9.83 11.29
C LYS A 69 1.88 -11.19 10.87
N PRO A 70 1.41 -11.36 9.62
CA PRO A 70 1.00 -12.66 9.15
C PRO A 70 2.21 -13.60 9.18
N GLU A 71 1.98 -14.86 9.54
CA GLU A 71 2.94 -15.90 9.21
C GLU A 71 3.16 -15.87 7.69
N ARG A 72 4.41 -15.88 7.25
CA ARG A 72 4.72 -16.02 5.83
C ARG A 72 4.30 -17.42 5.40
N LEU A 73 3.06 -17.55 4.93
CA LEU A 73 2.50 -18.81 4.40
C LEU A 73 3.11 -19.20 3.05
N PHE A 74 4.10 -18.46 2.54
CA PHE A 74 4.98 -18.94 1.47
C PHE A 74 5.91 -20.02 2.02
N GLN A 75 5.35 -21.20 2.30
CA GLN A 75 6.12 -22.43 2.28
C GLN A 75 6.75 -22.55 0.89
N LYS A 76 8.07 -22.81 0.87
CA LYS A 76 8.81 -23.13 -0.35
C LYS A 76 8.04 -24.22 -1.12
N PRO A 77 7.94 -24.13 -2.45
CA PRO A 77 7.63 -25.33 -3.23
C PRO A 77 8.77 -26.34 -2.99
N ASP A 78 8.42 -27.61 -2.82
CA ASP A 78 9.37 -28.73 -2.88
C ASP A 78 10.17 -28.71 -4.19
#